data_AF-A0A9C7QI70-F1
#
_entry.id   AF-A0A9C7QI70-F1
#
_cell.length_a   1.000
_cell.length_b   1.000
_cell.length_c   1.000
_cell.angle_alpha   90.00
_cell.angle_beta   90.00
_cell.angle_gamma   90.00
#
_symmetry.space_group_name_H-M   'P 1'
#
loop_
_entity.id
_entity.type
_entity.pdbx_description
1 polymer ?
#
loop_
_entity_poly.entity_id
_entity_poly.type
_entity_poly.pdbx_seq_one_letter_code
_entity_poly.pdbx_strand_id
1 'polypeptide(L)'
;MCTNSLLLFFHGQKNTLTSIIKLSHKCGIILSSDQTGTVSKTAYANTFMRSEVKYLLTAEIEEELLRRIRGSMTEDVYSRQTNGSLYCDSPDDILIRTSLQKPVYKQKVRLRTYNTPGDYSVAFLEIKKKYDGVVYKRRVQTTYGAAMDYLVRGIYPECTGYNDIQVMQEIDWLVKRLRLAPRTAIF
;
A
#
# COMPACT_ATOMS: atom_id res chain seq x y z
N MET A 1 -7.15 2.09 21.80
CA MET A 1 -6.42 3.35 21.54
C MET A 1 -6.05 3.36 20.07
N CYS A 2 -6.54 4.33 19.29
CA CYS A 2 -6.21 4.41 17.85
C CYS A 2 -4.88 5.16 17.67
N THR A 3 -3.95 4.58 16.92
CA THR A 3 -2.63 5.18 16.64
C THR A 3 -2.63 5.88 15.29
N ASN A 4 -2.70 7.22 15.29
CA ASN A 4 -2.63 8.04 14.09
C ASN A 4 -1.22 8.06 13.44
N SER A 5 -1.15 8.66 12.24
CA SER A 5 0.06 8.97 11.45
C SER A 5 -0.37 9.93 10.31
N LEU A 6 0.36 10.99 9.90
CA LEU A 6 0.06 11.88 8.73
C LEU A 6 0.26 11.16 7.35
N LEU A 7 0.50 11.74 6.14
CA LEU A 7 0.92 10.97 4.93
C LEU A 7 1.73 11.75 3.84
N LEU A 8 3.07 11.82 3.94
CA LEU A 8 3.92 12.63 3.03
C LEU A 8 4.80 11.82 2.05
N PHE A 9 4.98 12.30 0.81
CA PHE A 9 5.95 11.81 -0.19
C PHE A 9 6.87 12.96 -0.66
N PHE A 10 8.14 12.65 -0.96
CA PHE A 10 9.13 13.61 -1.47
C PHE A 10 9.85 13.05 -2.70
N HIS A 11 10.25 13.93 -3.63
CA HIS A 11 11.17 13.64 -4.73
C HIS A 11 12.37 14.58 -4.62
N GLY A 12 13.59 14.05 -4.81
CA GLY A 12 14.82 14.85 -4.73
C GLY A 12 16.05 14.08 -5.20
N GLN A 13 17.01 14.80 -5.78
CA GLN A 13 18.34 14.28 -6.14
C GLN A 13 19.27 14.28 -4.91
N LYS A 14 20.34 13.47 -4.94
CA LYS A 14 21.25 13.28 -3.81
C LYS A 14 22.19 14.48 -3.61
N ASN A 15 22.39 14.92 -2.36
CA ASN A 15 23.69 14.92 -1.66
C ASN A 15 23.70 15.80 -0.39
N THR A 16 23.22 15.28 0.75
CA THR A 16 23.75 15.54 2.11
C THR A 16 23.07 14.59 3.11
N LEU A 17 23.60 14.51 4.34
CA LEU A 17 23.13 13.58 5.38
C LEU A 17 21.84 14.05 6.09
N THR A 18 21.15 13.10 6.72
CA THR A 18 19.92 13.28 7.52
C THR A 18 18.67 13.58 6.68
N SER A 19 17.87 12.55 6.36
CA SER A 19 16.63 12.70 5.57
C SER A 19 15.59 11.62 5.89
N ILE A 20 14.31 12.02 5.92
CA ILE A 20 13.17 11.34 6.56
C ILE A 20 11.88 11.71 5.75
N ILE A 21 10.87 10.86 5.53
CA ILE A 21 9.54 10.80 6.20
C ILE A 21 8.60 9.95 5.29
N LYS A 22 7.63 9.18 5.84
CA LYS A 22 6.36 8.76 5.19
C LYS A 22 5.40 8.07 6.17
N LEU A 23 4.08 8.29 6.09
CA LEU A 23 3.14 7.97 7.19
C LEU A 23 1.88 7.14 6.75
N SER A 24 0.63 7.38 7.21
CA SER A 24 -0.61 6.68 6.78
C SER A 24 -2.07 7.29 6.89
N HIS A 25 -2.43 8.39 7.59
CA HIS A 25 -3.82 8.91 7.79
C HIS A 25 -3.97 10.46 7.72
N LYS A 26 -5.02 10.94 7.03
CA LYS A 26 -5.25 12.36 6.65
C LYS A 26 -4.08 12.95 5.86
N CYS A 27 -4.34 13.95 5.00
CA CYS A 27 -3.31 14.61 4.20
C CYS A 27 -2.26 13.65 3.61
N GLY A 28 -2.69 12.83 2.64
CA GLY A 28 -1.81 12.55 1.50
C GLY A 28 -1.42 13.89 0.89
N ILE A 29 -0.16 14.11 0.52
CA ILE A 29 0.29 15.42 0.03
C ILE A 29 1.30 15.29 -1.12
N ILE A 30 1.15 16.16 -2.12
CA ILE A 30 2.03 16.29 -3.29
C ILE A 30 2.76 17.65 -3.27
N LEU A 31 4.02 17.66 -3.73
CA LEU A 31 4.82 18.86 -3.96
C LEU A 31 4.55 19.41 -5.37
N SER A 32 4.16 20.68 -5.47
CA SER A 32 4.16 21.43 -6.73
C SER A 32 5.50 22.13 -6.92
N SER A 33 6.23 21.78 -7.98
CA SER A 33 7.36 22.58 -8.49
C SER A 33 6.90 23.41 -9.68
N ASP A 34 7.02 24.73 -9.59
CA ASP A 34 6.61 25.64 -10.67
C ASP A 34 7.35 25.37 -11.99
N GLN A 35 6.67 25.60 -13.11
CA GLN A 35 7.24 25.46 -14.45
C GLN A 35 7.51 26.82 -15.09
N THR A 36 8.71 27.33 -14.90
CA THR A 36 9.32 28.35 -15.78
C THR A 36 10.74 27.91 -16.14
N GLY A 37 11.04 27.81 -17.44
CA GLY A 37 12.36 27.43 -17.95
C GLY A 37 12.37 26.21 -18.86
N THR A 38 12.43 26.45 -20.18
CA THR A 38 12.61 25.40 -21.19
C THR A 38 14.06 24.90 -21.19
N VAL A 39 14.31 23.70 -20.66
CA VAL A 39 15.61 23.02 -20.69
C VAL A 39 15.45 21.61 -21.27
N SER A 40 16.38 21.19 -22.13
CA SER A 40 16.32 19.92 -22.87
C SER A 40 16.23 18.70 -21.94
N LYS A 41 15.15 17.92 -22.05
CA LYS A 41 14.74 16.91 -21.06
C LYS A 41 15.26 15.51 -21.39
N THR A 42 16.57 15.37 -21.58
CA THR A 42 17.21 14.13 -22.05
C THR A 42 17.25 13.02 -20.99
N ALA A 43 16.46 11.96 -21.23
CA ALA A 43 16.56 10.58 -20.72
C ALA A 43 16.53 10.29 -19.19
N TYR A 44 17.20 11.08 -18.34
CA TYR A 44 17.38 10.75 -16.92
C TYR A 44 16.12 10.89 -16.04
N ALA A 45 15.06 11.52 -16.57
CA ALA A 45 13.86 11.90 -15.81
C ALA A 45 13.05 10.72 -15.21
N ASN A 46 13.25 9.48 -15.68
CA ASN A 46 12.48 8.31 -15.27
C ASN A 46 13.16 7.43 -14.19
N THR A 47 14.39 7.74 -13.76
CA THR A 47 15.10 6.97 -12.73
C THR A 47 15.12 7.73 -11.40
N PHE A 48 14.36 7.27 -10.40
CA PHE A 48 14.31 7.87 -9.06
C PHE A 48 14.43 6.81 -7.96
N MET A 49 15.01 7.21 -6.83
CA MET A 49 15.12 6.39 -5.62
C MET A 49 14.07 6.84 -4.60
N ARG A 50 13.22 5.94 -4.11
CA ARG A 50 12.13 6.26 -3.18
C ARG A 50 12.40 5.74 -1.77
N SER A 51 12.59 6.66 -0.81
CA SER A 51 12.60 6.36 0.62
C SER A 51 11.19 6.32 1.24
N GLU A 52 11.07 5.75 2.44
CA GLU A 52 9.80 5.68 3.21
C GLU A 52 10.13 5.42 4.69
N VAL A 53 9.90 6.40 5.58
CA VAL A 53 10.34 6.35 6.99
C VAL A 53 9.20 6.71 7.95
N LYS A 54 8.73 5.74 8.76
CA LYS A 54 7.50 5.86 9.55
C LYS A 54 7.76 6.34 10.98
N TYR A 55 6.85 7.18 11.49
CA TYR A 55 6.81 7.70 12.85
C TYR A 55 5.46 7.39 13.46
N LEU A 56 5.45 7.10 14.76
CA LEU A 56 4.27 7.25 15.60
C LEU A 56 4.23 8.72 16.03
N LEU A 57 3.08 9.39 15.86
CA LEU A 57 2.87 10.76 16.28
C LEU A 57 1.81 10.82 17.38
N THR A 58 1.91 11.78 18.28
CA THR A 58 0.79 12.22 19.11
C THR A 58 -0.02 13.29 18.36
N ALA A 59 -1.21 13.64 18.83
CA ALA A 59 -2.08 14.60 18.15
C ALA A 59 -1.46 16.00 18.06
N GLU A 60 -0.71 16.40 19.08
CA GLU A 60 -0.04 17.69 19.19
C GLU A 60 1.10 17.80 18.15
N ILE A 61 1.86 16.71 17.97
CA ILE A 61 2.93 16.63 16.97
C ILE A 61 2.34 16.53 15.54
N GLU A 62 1.21 15.84 15.36
CA GLU A 62 0.47 15.79 14.08
C GLU A 62 0.02 17.20 13.66
N GLU A 63 -0.56 17.98 14.57
CA GLU A 63 -1.02 19.34 14.28
C GLU A 63 0.16 20.32 14.03
N GLU A 64 1.20 20.28 14.86
CA GLU A 64 2.42 21.09 14.69
C GLU A 64 3.08 20.84 13.34
N LEU A 65 3.21 19.57 12.94
CA LEU A 65 3.76 19.17 11.65
C LEU A 65 2.89 19.65 10.48
N LEU A 66 1.56 19.47 10.57
CA LEU A 66 0.60 19.96 9.58
C LEU A 66 0.64 21.49 9.44
N ARG A 67 0.87 22.22 10.53
CA ARG A 67 0.99 23.69 10.52
C ARG A 67 2.27 24.14 9.83
N ARG A 68 3.40 23.45 10.05
CA ARG A 68 4.71 23.78 9.46
C ARG A 68 4.82 23.48 7.96
N ILE A 69 4.16 22.43 7.46
CA ILE A 69 4.21 22.08 6.03
C ILE A 69 3.14 22.81 5.19
N ARG A 70 2.18 23.50 5.82
CA ARG A 70 1.11 24.23 5.13
C ARG A 70 1.72 25.28 4.19
N GLY A 71 1.36 25.22 2.91
CA GLY A 71 1.83 26.15 1.87
C GLY A 71 3.02 25.65 1.06
N SER A 72 3.82 24.71 1.58
CA SER A 72 4.86 24.01 0.79
C SER A 72 4.31 22.81 0.00
N MET A 73 3.02 22.51 0.18
CA MET A 73 2.50 21.14 0.09
C MET A 73 0.96 21.14 0.00
N THR A 74 0.40 20.43 -1.00
CA THR A 74 -1.04 20.40 -1.32
C THR A 74 -1.69 19.05 -1.03
N GLU A 75 -2.89 19.04 -0.43
CA GLU A 75 -3.64 17.81 -0.09
C GLU A 75 -4.03 17.00 -1.35
N ASP A 76 -3.77 15.69 -1.32
CA ASP A 76 -4.06 14.70 -2.36
C ASP A 76 -5.58 14.39 -2.44
N VAL A 77 -6.08 14.09 -3.63
CA VAL A 77 -7.52 13.87 -3.86
C VAL A 77 -8.10 12.62 -3.16
N TYR A 78 -7.26 11.68 -2.72
CA TYR A 78 -7.66 10.47 -1.97
C TYR A 78 -7.33 10.54 -0.48
N SER A 79 -6.74 11.65 -0.01
CA SER A 79 -6.32 11.93 1.38
C SER A 79 -7.36 11.63 2.48
N ARG A 80 -8.65 11.75 2.15
CA ARG A 80 -9.78 11.60 3.08
C ARG A 80 -10.48 10.24 2.99
N GLN A 81 -9.97 9.31 2.18
CA GLN A 81 -10.51 7.95 2.07
C GLN A 81 -9.99 7.03 3.18
N THR A 82 -10.85 6.17 3.74
CA THR A 82 -10.46 5.19 4.77
C THR A 82 -9.74 3.97 4.14
N ASN A 83 -8.85 3.31 4.87
CA ASN A 83 -7.82 2.38 4.35
C ASN A 83 -8.07 0.92 4.78
N GLY A 84 -9.24 0.36 4.43
CA GLY A 84 -9.61 -1.02 4.78
C GLY A 84 -8.65 -2.06 4.19
N SER A 85 -7.92 -2.78 5.04
CA SER A 85 -6.95 -3.82 4.67
C SER A 85 -7.24 -5.12 5.43
N LEU A 86 -7.89 -6.08 4.76
CA LEU A 86 -8.20 -7.41 5.28
C LEU A 86 -7.09 -8.40 4.89
N TYR A 87 -6.25 -8.75 5.86
CA TYR A 87 -5.14 -9.69 5.67
C TYR A 87 -5.61 -11.14 5.72
N CYS A 88 -5.04 -11.96 4.84
CA CYS A 88 -5.25 -13.39 4.81
C CYS A 88 -4.03 -14.13 5.38
N ASP A 89 -4.27 -15.16 6.18
CA ASP A 89 -3.24 -16.04 6.75
C ASP A 89 -3.76 -17.49 6.81
N SER A 90 -2.89 -18.46 7.11
CA SER A 90 -3.28 -19.87 7.28
C SER A 90 -4.06 -20.06 8.60
N PRO A 91 -4.73 -21.22 8.82
CA PRO A 91 -5.44 -21.49 10.07
C PRO A 91 -4.55 -21.43 11.32
N ASP A 92 -3.25 -21.67 11.14
CA ASP A 92 -2.18 -21.60 12.14
C ASP A 92 -1.26 -20.37 11.96
N ASP A 93 -1.67 -19.35 11.22
CA ASP A 93 -1.01 -18.04 11.15
C ASP A 93 0.48 -18.08 10.72
N ILE A 94 0.79 -18.86 9.67
CA ILE A 94 2.16 -19.04 9.15
C ILE A 94 2.76 -17.73 8.62
N LEU A 95 2.02 -16.90 7.86
CA LEU A 95 2.59 -15.73 7.19
C LEU A 95 2.96 -14.62 8.17
N ILE A 96 2.21 -14.44 9.27
CA ILE A 96 2.58 -13.53 10.35
C ILE A 96 3.72 -14.07 11.21
N ARG A 97 3.71 -15.36 11.62
CA ARG A 97 4.85 -15.97 12.35
C ARG A 97 6.15 -15.88 11.55
N THR A 98 6.10 -16.27 10.28
CA THR A 98 7.20 -16.11 9.31
C THR A 98 7.58 -14.63 9.13
N SER A 99 6.61 -13.70 9.12
CA SER A 99 6.92 -12.26 9.02
C SER A 99 7.73 -11.74 10.20
N LEU A 100 7.42 -12.19 11.41
CA LEU A 100 8.06 -11.76 12.66
C LEU A 100 9.51 -12.27 12.78
N GLN A 101 9.81 -13.46 12.25
CA GLN A 101 11.16 -14.00 12.13
C GLN A 101 12.08 -13.22 11.15
N LYS A 102 11.52 -12.30 10.35
CA LYS A 102 12.25 -11.45 9.37
C LYS A 102 13.17 -12.22 8.37
N PRO A 103 12.78 -13.38 7.80
CA PRO A 103 13.59 -14.08 6.80
C PRO A 103 13.77 -13.27 5.52
N VAL A 104 14.79 -13.66 4.74
CA VAL A 104 15.15 -13.06 3.43
C VAL A 104 13.94 -13.00 2.49
N TYR A 105 13.19 -14.10 2.38
CA TYR A 105 11.94 -14.17 1.63
C TYR A 105 10.72 -14.19 2.56
N LYS A 106 9.73 -13.35 2.29
CA LYS A 106 8.38 -13.46 2.89
C LYS A 106 7.31 -12.82 2.01
N GLN A 107 6.07 -13.27 2.19
CA GLN A 107 4.93 -12.86 1.39
C GLN A 107 3.69 -12.59 2.24
N LYS A 108 2.76 -11.76 1.74
CA LYS A 108 1.44 -11.49 2.32
C LYS A 108 0.39 -11.37 1.21
N VAL A 109 -0.80 -11.90 1.47
CA VAL A 109 -2.03 -11.65 0.68
C VAL A 109 -2.95 -10.77 1.51
N ARG A 110 -3.61 -9.79 0.88
CA ARG A 110 -4.65 -8.97 1.52
C ARG A 110 -5.69 -8.49 0.51
N LEU A 111 -6.94 -8.40 0.94
CA LEU A 111 -7.96 -7.63 0.25
C LEU A 111 -7.90 -6.18 0.73
N ARG A 112 -7.90 -5.22 -0.19
CA ARG A 112 -7.76 -3.78 0.09
C ARG A 112 -8.91 -3.00 -0.54
N THR A 113 -9.70 -2.34 0.29
CA THR A 113 -10.82 -1.47 -0.10
C THR A 113 -10.53 -0.02 0.27
N TYR A 114 -11.24 0.93 -0.32
CA TYR A 114 -11.23 2.34 0.09
C TYR A 114 -12.62 2.70 0.62
N ASN A 115 -12.68 3.39 1.76
CA ASN A 115 -13.91 3.57 2.55
C ASN A 115 -14.51 2.23 3.02
N THR A 116 -15.69 2.29 3.65
CA THR A 116 -16.49 1.10 3.98
C THR A 116 -17.03 0.49 2.68
N PRO A 117 -16.71 -0.77 2.34
CA PRO A 117 -17.19 -1.39 1.11
C PRO A 117 -18.61 -1.94 1.26
N GLY A 118 -19.44 -1.74 0.23
CA GLY A 118 -20.53 -2.65 -0.11
C GLY A 118 -20.09 -3.63 -1.21
N ASP A 119 -20.89 -4.64 -1.52
CA ASP A 119 -20.46 -5.77 -2.38
C ASP A 119 -19.96 -5.34 -3.77
N TYR A 120 -20.60 -4.35 -4.40
CA TYR A 120 -20.19 -3.81 -5.70
C TYR A 120 -19.05 -2.77 -5.64
N SER A 121 -18.52 -2.47 -4.45
CA SER A 121 -17.43 -1.50 -4.28
C SER A 121 -16.11 -2.04 -4.85
N VAL A 122 -15.31 -1.14 -5.43
CA VAL A 122 -13.99 -1.50 -5.99
C VAL A 122 -13.06 -1.96 -4.87
N ALA A 123 -12.56 -3.19 -5.03
CA ALA A 123 -11.61 -3.81 -4.12
C ALA A 123 -10.37 -4.29 -4.90
N PHE A 124 -9.26 -4.39 -4.18
CA PHE A 124 -7.98 -4.84 -4.73
C PHE A 124 -7.48 -6.06 -3.98
N LEU A 125 -7.39 -7.20 -4.65
CA LEU A 125 -6.76 -8.39 -4.08
C LEU A 125 -5.25 -8.28 -4.33
N GLU A 126 -4.48 -8.01 -3.29
CA GLU A 126 -3.07 -7.65 -3.38
C GLU A 126 -2.15 -8.74 -2.85
N ILE A 127 -1.11 -9.07 -3.63
CA ILE A 127 0.03 -9.88 -3.18
C ILE A 127 1.27 -8.99 -3.01
N LYS A 128 1.93 -9.11 -1.86
CA LYS A 128 3.16 -8.41 -1.53
C LYS A 128 4.24 -9.42 -1.16
N LYS A 129 5.25 -9.56 -2.01
CA LYS A 129 6.46 -10.37 -1.78
C LYS A 129 7.62 -9.45 -1.38
N LYS A 130 8.43 -9.87 -0.42
CA LYS A 130 9.72 -9.26 -0.08
C LYS A 130 10.80 -10.32 -0.27
N TYR A 131 11.85 -9.98 -1.00
CA TYR A 131 13.07 -10.79 -1.14
C TYR A 131 14.26 -9.86 -0.93
N ASP A 132 15.17 -10.22 -0.03
CA ASP A 132 16.43 -9.51 0.26
C ASP A 132 16.33 -7.98 0.22
N GLY A 133 15.59 -7.40 1.17
CA GLY A 133 15.33 -5.96 1.20
C GLY A 133 14.28 -5.47 0.19
N VAL A 134 14.32 -5.95 -1.05
CA VAL A 134 13.45 -5.54 -2.17
C VAL A 134 12.00 -5.97 -1.98
N VAL A 135 11.05 -5.10 -2.37
CA VAL A 135 9.61 -5.32 -2.21
C VAL A 135 8.92 -5.28 -3.57
N TYR A 136 8.23 -6.38 -3.89
CA TYR A 136 7.37 -6.51 -5.06
C TYR A 136 5.91 -6.50 -4.61
N LYS A 137 5.09 -5.63 -5.21
CA LYS A 137 3.65 -5.57 -4.95
C LYS A 137 2.90 -5.67 -6.28
N ARG A 138 1.93 -6.59 -6.34
CA ARG A 138 0.99 -6.74 -7.46
C ARG A 138 -0.43 -6.85 -6.91
N ARG A 139 -1.44 -6.53 -7.73
CA ARG A 139 -2.85 -6.61 -7.33
C ARG A 139 -3.75 -6.80 -8.55
N VAL A 140 -4.87 -7.48 -8.34
CA VAL A 140 -6.02 -7.51 -9.27
C VAL A 140 -7.08 -6.54 -8.76
N GLN A 141 -7.78 -5.85 -9.66
CA GLN A 141 -8.97 -5.07 -9.32
C GLN A 141 -10.23 -5.90 -9.57
N THR A 142 -11.16 -5.91 -8.61
CA THR A 142 -12.45 -6.63 -8.71
C THR A 142 -13.47 -5.97 -7.79
N THR A 143 -14.68 -6.54 -7.64
CA THR A 143 -15.66 -6.09 -6.64
C THR A 143 -15.36 -6.70 -5.28
N TYR A 144 -15.77 -6.04 -4.19
CA TYR A 144 -15.61 -6.57 -2.83
C TYR A 144 -16.31 -7.92 -2.65
N GLY A 145 -17.53 -8.06 -3.19
CA GLY A 145 -18.30 -9.30 -3.20
C GLY A 145 -17.54 -10.44 -3.89
N ALA A 146 -17.09 -10.24 -5.13
CA ALA A 146 -16.34 -11.27 -5.87
C ALA A 146 -15.01 -11.65 -5.18
N ALA A 147 -14.31 -10.69 -4.56
CA ALA A 147 -13.11 -10.98 -3.78
C ALA A 147 -13.40 -11.78 -2.50
N MET A 148 -14.54 -11.56 -1.85
CA MET A 148 -14.96 -12.32 -0.67
C MET A 148 -15.50 -13.71 -1.04
N ASP A 149 -16.27 -13.82 -2.13
CA ASP A 149 -16.68 -15.10 -2.72
C ASP A 149 -15.48 -15.95 -3.11
N TYR A 150 -14.44 -15.33 -3.67
CA TYR A 150 -13.17 -16.00 -3.89
C TYR A 150 -12.50 -16.46 -2.58
N LEU A 151 -12.28 -15.55 -1.63
CA LEU A 151 -11.53 -15.83 -0.40
C LEU A 151 -12.24 -16.76 0.61
N VAL A 152 -13.57 -16.90 0.50
CA VAL A 152 -14.39 -17.69 1.44
C VAL A 152 -15.01 -18.93 0.78
N ARG A 153 -15.41 -18.84 -0.50
CA ARG A 153 -16.10 -19.93 -1.23
C ARG A 153 -15.25 -20.54 -2.35
N GLY A 154 -14.10 -19.97 -2.68
CA GLY A 154 -13.23 -20.44 -3.77
C GLY A 154 -13.71 -20.08 -5.17
N ILE A 155 -14.72 -19.21 -5.30
CA ILE A 155 -15.28 -18.79 -6.59
C ILE A 155 -14.29 -17.83 -7.26
N TYR A 156 -13.61 -18.28 -8.31
CA TYR A 156 -12.55 -17.51 -8.96
C TYR A 156 -13.11 -16.25 -9.64
N PRO A 157 -12.53 -15.05 -9.42
CA PRO A 157 -13.05 -13.81 -9.98
C PRO A 157 -12.69 -13.67 -11.47
N GLU A 158 -13.59 -13.07 -12.25
CA GLU A 158 -13.32 -12.79 -13.66
C GLU A 158 -12.10 -11.88 -13.83
N CYS A 159 -11.14 -12.31 -14.66
CA CYS A 159 -9.90 -11.61 -14.95
C CYS A 159 -9.67 -11.63 -16.47
N THR A 160 -9.76 -10.47 -17.13
CA THR A 160 -9.64 -10.36 -18.59
C THR A 160 -8.26 -9.89 -19.06
N GLY A 161 -7.53 -9.12 -18.25
CA GLY A 161 -6.18 -8.67 -18.54
C GLY A 161 -5.13 -9.75 -18.26
N TYR A 162 -4.17 -9.94 -19.17
CA TYR A 162 -3.05 -10.89 -19.00
C TYR A 162 -2.31 -10.71 -17.65
N ASN A 163 -2.05 -9.46 -17.26
CA ASN A 163 -1.41 -9.14 -15.99
C ASN A 163 -2.28 -9.55 -14.78
N ASP A 164 -3.60 -9.31 -14.85
CA ASP A 164 -4.53 -9.69 -13.78
C ASP A 164 -4.63 -11.21 -13.66
N ILE A 165 -4.70 -11.94 -14.78
CA ILE A 165 -4.67 -13.41 -14.82
C ILE A 165 -3.40 -13.94 -14.15
N GLN A 166 -2.21 -13.42 -14.51
CA GLN A 166 -0.94 -13.82 -13.90
C GLN A 166 -0.91 -13.56 -12.38
N VAL A 167 -1.37 -12.39 -11.95
CA VAL A 167 -1.37 -12.02 -10.53
C VAL A 167 -2.40 -12.82 -9.75
N MET A 168 -3.56 -13.12 -10.34
CA MET A 168 -4.58 -13.96 -9.74
C MET A 168 -4.08 -15.41 -9.60
N GLN A 169 -3.35 -15.95 -10.58
CA GLN A 169 -2.70 -17.26 -10.48
C GLN A 169 -1.64 -17.31 -9.37
N GLU A 170 -0.83 -16.25 -9.20
CA GLU A 170 0.11 -16.15 -8.06
C GLU A 170 -0.59 -16.14 -6.69
N ILE A 171 -1.77 -15.51 -6.62
CA ILE A 171 -2.59 -15.45 -5.41
C ILE A 171 -3.27 -16.80 -5.16
N ASP A 172 -3.85 -17.43 -6.19
CA ASP A 172 -4.59 -18.68 -6.12
C ASP A 172 -3.71 -19.87 -5.71
N TRP A 173 -2.54 -20.00 -6.31
CA TRP A 173 -1.54 -20.98 -5.89
C TRP A 173 -1.17 -20.83 -4.41
N LEU A 174 -1.02 -19.58 -3.94
CA LEU A 174 -0.63 -19.28 -2.56
C LEU A 174 -1.78 -19.51 -1.56
N VAL A 175 -2.99 -19.09 -1.92
CA VAL A 175 -4.23 -19.31 -1.14
C VAL A 175 -4.48 -20.80 -0.97
N LYS A 176 -4.42 -21.59 -2.05
CA LYS A 176 -4.58 -23.05 -2.00
C LYS A 176 -3.46 -23.72 -1.22
N ARG A 177 -2.18 -23.40 -1.50
CA ARG A 177 -1.02 -24.03 -0.85
C ARG A 177 -0.99 -23.85 0.66
N LEU A 178 -1.39 -22.69 1.19
CA LEU A 178 -1.35 -22.39 2.63
C LEU A 178 -2.75 -22.37 3.28
N ARG A 179 -3.80 -22.74 2.55
CA ARG A 179 -5.21 -22.68 2.98
C ARG A 179 -5.56 -21.30 3.56
N LEU A 180 -5.13 -20.23 2.87
CA LEU A 180 -5.30 -18.87 3.35
C LEU A 180 -6.78 -18.48 3.37
N ALA A 181 -7.25 -17.96 4.49
CA ALA A 181 -8.57 -17.35 4.65
C ALA A 181 -8.40 -15.92 5.20
N PRO A 182 -9.44 -15.07 5.17
CA PRO A 182 -9.42 -13.79 5.89
C PRO A 182 -9.19 -14.00 7.40
N ARG A 183 -8.23 -13.29 8.00
CA ARG A 183 -7.83 -13.46 9.41
C ARG A 183 -7.78 -12.17 10.23
N THR A 184 -7.44 -11.03 9.63
CA THR A 184 -7.30 -9.77 10.39
C THR A 184 -7.62 -8.56 9.53
N ALA A 185 -8.59 -7.75 9.94
CA ALA A 185 -8.85 -6.45 9.35
C ALA A 185 -8.06 -5.33 10.05
N ILE A 186 -7.59 -4.36 9.27
CA ILE A 186 -7.03 -3.09 9.74
C ILE A 186 -7.74 -1.99 8.96
N PHE A 187 -8.16 -0.91 9.62
CA PHE A 187 -8.95 0.20 9.05
C PHE A 187 -8.29 1.55 9.34
#